data_AF-A0A972ZKA9-F1
#
_entry.id   AF-A0A972ZKA9-F1
#
_cell.length_a   1.000
_cell.length_b   1.000
_cell.length_c   1.000
_cell.angle_alpha   90.00
_cell.angle_beta   90.00
_cell.angle_gamma   90.00
#
_symmetry.space_group_name_H-M   'P 1'
#
loop_
_entity.id
_entity.type
_entity.pdbx_description
1 polymer ?
#
loop_
_entity_poly.entity_id
_entity_poly.type
_entity_poly.pdbx_seq_one_letter_code
_entity_poly.pdbx_strand_id
1 'polypeptide(L)'
;MSALKELGVSVIAASTDPEDKAAEIAADLSYPVAYGVTQEQADILGAWWEPNRPIIQPTEFLLDADHKIITATYSAGPIGRMNAPDLVKVVQFNEKKRLEG
;
A
#
# COMPACT_ATOMS: atom_id res chain seq x y z
N MET A 1 -0.22 6.20 -11.47
CA MET A 1 1.11 6.09 -10.83
C MET A 1 2.06 7.23 -11.16
N SER A 2 2.07 7.77 -12.39
CA SER A 2 3.00 8.85 -12.79
C SER A 2 3.04 10.01 -11.80
N ALA A 3 1.88 10.51 -11.36
CA ALA A 3 1.80 11.62 -10.41
C ALA A 3 2.42 11.32 -9.03
N LEU A 4 2.24 10.10 -8.48
CA LEU A 4 2.89 9.73 -7.21
C LEU A 4 4.41 9.62 -7.38
N LYS A 5 4.84 9.02 -8.50
CA LYS A 5 6.27 8.91 -8.84
C LYS A 5 6.92 10.28 -9.06
N GLU A 6 6.23 11.22 -9.70
CA GLU A 6 6.67 12.62 -9.90
C GLU A 6 6.83 13.36 -8.57
N LEU A 7 6.06 12.98 -7.54
CA LEU A 7 6.20 13.48 -6.17
C LEU A 7 7.25 12.73 -5.35
N GLY A 8 8.01 11.81 -5.96
CA GLY A 8 9.01 10.99 -5.26
C GLY A 8 8.42 9.88 -4.38
N VAL A 9 7.12 9.59 -4.50
CA VAL A 9 6.47 8.52 -3.74
C VAL A 9 6.68 7.18 -4.45
N SER A 10 7.28 6.24 -3.73
CA SER A 10 7.40 4.85 -4.16
C SER A 10 6.17 4.05 -3.74
N VAL A 11 5.74 3.11 -4.58
CA VAL A 11 4.61 2.22 -4.28
C VAL A 11 5.13 0.79 -4.21
N ILE A 12 4.61 0.02 -3.26
CA ILE A 12 4.86 -1.42 -3.12
C ILE A 12 3.50 -2.05 -2.81
N ALA A 13 3.19 -3.18 -3.45
CA ALA A 13 2.02 -3.99 -3.12
C ALA A 13 2.46 -5.37 -2.62
N ALA A 14 1.59 -6.06 -1.90
CA ALA A 14 1.82 -7.43 -1.45
C ALA A 14 0.50 -8.19 -1.36
N SER A 15 0.50 -9.48 -1.69
CA SER A 15 -0.65 -10.36 -1.53
C SER A 15 -0.23 -11.74 -1.00
N THR A 16 -1.22 -12.58 -0.68
CA THR A 16 -1.00 -13.98 -0.29
C THR A 16 -0.74 -14.89 -1.49
N ASP A 17 -0.78 -14.34 -2.71
CA ASP A 17 -0.61 -15.11 -3.95
C ASP A 17 0.80 -15.72 -4.03
N PRO A 18 0.95 -16.89 -4.71
CA PRO A 18 2.26 -17.45 -4.99
C PRO A 18 3.05 -16.58 -5.99
N GLU A 19 4.36 -16.80 -6.03
CA GLU A 19 5.32 -16.01 -6.83
C GLU A 19 4.97 -15.96 -8.32
N ASP A 20 4.54 -17.08 -8.92
CA ASP A 20 4.18 -17.17 -10.33
C ASP A 20 3.00 -16.25 -10.66
N LYS A 21 1.97 -16.22 -9.81
CA LYS A 21 0.80 -15.35 -9.96
C LYS A 21 1.14 -13.89 -9.71
N ALA A 22 1.94 -13.60 -8.69
CA ALA A 22 2.41 -12.25 -8.43
C ALA A 22 3.27 -11.72 -9.60
N ALA A 23 4.12 -12.56 -10.21
CA ALA A 23 4.95 -12.20 -11.35
C ALA A 23 4.13 -11.90 -12.60
N GLU A 24 3.08 -12.68 -12.88
CA GLU A 24 2.12 -12.41 -13.97
C GLU A 24 1.50 -11.00 -13.80
N ILE A 25 1.05 -10.66 -12.60
CA ILE A 25 0.45 -9.35 -12.32
C ILE A 25 1.49 -8.22 -12.37
N ALA A 26 2.68 -8.45 -11.81
CA ALA A 26 3.74 -7.45 -11.74
C ALA A 26 4.26 -7.03 -13.12
N ALA A 27 4.16 -7.89 -14.14
CA ALA A 27 4.59 -7.61 -15.50
C ALA A 27 3.91 -6.36 -16.10
N ASP A 28 2.66 -6.08 -15.71
CA ASP A 28 1.88 -4.94 -16.19
C ASP A 28 1.94 -3.72 -15.25
N LEU A 29 2.71 -3.80 -14.16
CA LEU A 29 2.77 -2.78 -13.13
C LEU A 29 4.11 -2.03 -13.15
N SER A 30 4.06 -0.77 -12.72
CA SER A 30 5.25 0.11 -12.64
C SER A 30 5.93 0.10 -11.27
N TYR A 31 5.56 -0.85 -10.43
CA TYR A 31 5.95 -0.95 -9.03
C TYR A 31 6.04 -2.41 -8.59
N PRO A 32 6.88 -2.75 -7.61
CA PRO A 32 7.06 -4.11 -7.15
C PRO A 32 5.80 -4.65 -6.45
N VAL A 33 5.58 -5.95 -6.65
CA VAL A 33 4.55 -6.74 -5.96
C VAL A 33 5.24 -7.87 -5.21
N ALA A 34 5.19 -7.86 -3.88
CA ALA A 34 5.62 -8.97 -3.05
C ALA A 34 4.54 -10.06 -3.02
N TYR A 35 4.96 -11.29 -2.75
CA TYR A 35 4.13 -12.48 -2.79
C TYR A 35 4.19 -13.25 -1.47
N GLY A 36 3.27 -14.21 -1.29
CA GLY A 36 3.30 -15.16 -0.18
C GLY A 36 3.18 -14.51 1.19
N VAL A 37 2.44 -13.41 1.32
CA VAL A 37 2.17 -12.78 2.62
C VAL A 37 1.58 -13.81 3.58
N THR A 38 2.19 -13.94 4.75
CA THR A 38 1.81 -14.89 5.79
C THR A 38 0.83 -14.26 6.78
N GLN A 39 0.11 -15.10 7.53
CA GLN A 39 -0.72 -14.63 8.63
C GLN A 39 0.11 -13.91 9.71
N GLU A 40 1.33 -14.38 10.01
CA GLU A 40 2.23 -13.71 10.96
C GLU A 40 2.56 -12.28 10.51
N GLN A 41 2.82 -12.08 9.22
CA GLN A 41 3.02 -10.73 8.67
C GLN A 41 1.74 -9.90 8.72
N ALA A 42 0.57 -10.50 8.46
CA ALA A 42 -0.71 -9.82 8.61
C ALA A 42 -0.92 -9.35 10.06
N ASP A 43 -0.61 -10.19 11.04
CA ASP A 43 -0.71 -9.87 12.47
C ASP A 43 0.23 -8.73 12.88
N ILE A 44 1.47 -8.71 12.37
CA ILE A 44 2.42 -7.60 12.57
C ILE A 44 1.85 -6.27 12.04
N LEU A 45 1.17 -6.32 10.91
CA LEU A 45 0.55 -5.15 10.28
C LEU A 45 -0.79 -4.77 10.91
N GLY A 46 -1.35 -5.60 11.80
CA GLY A 46 -2.71 -5.43 12.31
C GLY A 46 -3.80 -5.64 11.25
N ALA A 47 -3.48 -6.32 10.15
CA ALA A 47 -4.38 -6.59 9.05
C ALA A 47 -5.42 -7.66 9.41
N TRP A 48 -6.62 -7.56 8.84
CA TRP A 48 -7.60 -8.63 9.00
C TRP A 48 -7.27 -9.81 8.09
N TRP A 49 -7.12 -10.98 8.70
CA TRP A 49 -6.90 -12.24 8.01
C TRP A 49 -8.21 -13.02 7.88
N GLU A 50 -8.48 -13.61 6.70
CA GLU A 50 -9.57 -14.59 6.57
C GLU A 50 -8.98 -16.01 6.71
N PRO A 51 -9.25 -16.76 7.80
CA PRO A 51 -8.82 -18.15 7.93
C PRO A 51 -9.39 -19.14 6.88
N ASN A 52 -10.62 -18.96 6.40
CA ASN A 52 -11.26 -19.91 5.46
C ASN A 52 -10.75 -19.75 4.03
N ARG A 53 -10.22 -18.57 3.71
CA ARG A 53 -9.58 -18.25 2.43
C ARG A 53 -8.32 -17.49 2.81
N PRO A 54 -7.11 -18.06 2.74
CA PRO A 54 -5.89 -17.44 3.28
C PRO A 54 -5.54 -16.16 2.50
N ILE A 55 -6.25 -15.09 2.81
CA ILE A 55 -6.19 -13.77 2.19
C ILE A 55 -6.01 -12.75 3.29
N ILE A 56 -5.16 -11.79 3.00
CA ILE A 56 -5.04 -10.56 3.77
C ILE A 56 -6.05 -9.54 3.23
N GLN A 57 -6.84 -8.94 4.12
CA GLN A 57 -7.72 -7.83 3.73
C GLN A 57 -6.90 -6.56 3.47
N PRO A 58 -7.40 -5.62 2.64
CA PRO A 58 -6.65 -4.41 2.31
C PRO A 58 -6.22 -3.65 3.56
N THR A 59 -4.91 -3.49 3.68
CA THR A 59 -4.24 -2.78 4.76
C THR A 59 -3.15 -1.94 4.11
N GLU A 60 -3.37 -0.62 4.05
CA GLU A 60 -2.55 0.28 3.24
C GLU A 60 -2.00 1.42 4.10
N PHE A 61 -0.78 1.84 3.82
CA PHE A 61 -0.07 2.87 4.56
C PHE A 61 0.54 3.90 3.62
N LEU A 62 0.47 5.16 4.01
CA LEU A 62 1.33 6.22 3.46
C LEU A 62 2.37 6.57 4.52
N LEU A 63 3.64 6.43 4.16
CA LEU A 63 4.78 6.77 5.02
C LEU A 63 5.43 8.07 4.56
N ASP A 64 6.01 8.83 5.49
CA ASP A 64 6.93 9.91 5.17
C ASP A 64 8.36 9.40 4.92
N ALA A 65 9.28 10.32 4.61
CA ALA A 65 10.68 10.00 4.36
C ALA A 65 11.44 9.47 5.59
N ASP A 66 10.91 9.66 6.80
CA ASP A 66 11.44 9.12 8.06
C ASP A 66 10.78 7.78 8.43
N HIS A 67 10.01 7.19 7.51
CA HIS A 67 9.24 5.96 7.68
C HIS A 67 8.13 6.04 8.74
N LYS A 68 7.65 7.24 9.07
CA LYS A 68 6.49 7.41 9.96
C LYS A 68 5.21 7.31 9.16
N ILE A 69 4.21 6.65 9.76
CA ILE A 69 2.88 6.54 9.16
C ILE A 69 2.19 7.91 9.19
N ILE A 70 1.91 8.46 8.01
CA ILE A 70 1.10 9.67 7.81
C ILE A 70 -0.39 9.32 7.91
N THR A 71 -0.79 8.24 7.22
CA THR A 71 -2.17 7.74 7.23
C THR A 71 -2.18 6.24 6.95
N ALA A 72 -3.22 5.56 7.44
CA ALA A 72 -3.44 4.14 7.26
C ALA A 72 -4.93 3.87 6.99
N THR A 73 -5.21 2.88 6.15
CA THR A 73 -6.55 2.34 5.93
C THR A 73 -6.56 0.85 6.23
N TYR A 74 -7.60 0.42 6.94
CA TYR A 74 -7.92 -0.98 7.18
C TYR A 74 -9.34 -1.19 6.68
N SER A 75 -9.53 -2.15 5.78
CA SER A 75 -10.85 -2.39 5.20
C SER A 75 -11.11 -3.86 4.95
N ALA A 76 -12.34 -4.19 4.54
CA ALA A 76 -12.74 -5.53 4.16
C ALA A 76 -13.48 -5.51 2.83
N GLY A 77 -13.26 -6.52 2.00
CA GLY A 77 -13.95 -6.66 0.72
C GLY A 77 -13.61 -5.51 -0.25
N PRO A 78 -14.58 -4.95 -0.99
CA PRO A 78 -14.28 -3.99 -2.06
C PRO A 78 -14.14 -2.53 -1.61
N ILE A 79 -14.40 -2.20 -0.35
CA ILE A 79 -14.56 -0.81 0.11
C ILE A 79 -13.29 -0.30 0.81
N GLY A 80 -13.07 1.03 0.80
CA GLY A 80 -12.14 1.69 1.72
C GLY A 80 -10.66 1.64 1.32
N ARG A 81 -10.34 1.31 0.06
CA ARG A 81 -8.96 1.36 -0.44
C ARG A 81 -8.48 2.78 -0.67
N MET A 82 -7.18 2.98 -0.56
CA MET A 82 -6.54 4.24 -0.91
C MET A 82 -6.74 4.57 -2.39
N ASN A 83 -6.99 5.84 -2.65
CA ASN A 83 -7.18 6.37 -4.00
C ASN A 83 -5.97 7.25 -4.36
N ALA A 84 -5.26 6.89 -5.45
CA ALA A 84 -4.01 7.56 -5.83
C ALA A 84 -4.16 9.09 -6.02
N PRO A 85 -5.18 9.62 -6.73
CA PRO A 85 -5.49 11.04 -6.76
C PRO A 85 -5.61 11.72 -5.40
N ASP A 86 -6.15 11.05 -4.38
CA ASP A 86 -6.30 11.64 -3.05
C ASP A 86 -4.98 11.59 -2.28
N LEU A 87 -4.18 10.53 -2.44
CA LEU A 87 -2.81 10.46 -1.92
C LEU A 87 -1.92 11.58 -2.47
N VAL A 88 -2.02 11.89 -3.76
CA VAL A 88 -1.28 13.01 -4.40
C VAL A 88 -1.58 14.32 -3.68
N LYS A 89 -2.85 14.60 -3.38
CA LYS A 89 -3.24 15.83 -2.66
C LYS A 89 -2.69 15.85 -1.24
N VAL A 90 -2.74 14.72 -0.52
CA VAL A 90 -2.20 14.60 0.84
C VAL A 90 -0.69 14.85 0.85
N VAL A 91 0.05 14.25 -0.09
CA VAL A 91 1.50 14.43 -0.20
C VAL A 91 1.85 15.89 -0.51
N GLN A 92 1.19 16.50 -1.49
CA GLN A 92 1.39 17.92 -1.83
C GLN A 92 1.11 18.85 -0.64
N PHE A 93 0.04 18.57 0.12
CA PHE A 93 -0.31 19.35 1.29
C PHE A 93 0.76 19.24 2.39
N ASN A 94 1.25 18.03 2.68
CA ASN A 94 2.28 17.81 3.70
C ASN A 94 3.62 18.43 3.30
N GLU A 95 4.04 18.30 2.04
CA GLU A 95 5.25 18.92 1.53
C GLU A 95 5.19 20.45 1.60
N LYS A 96 4.04 21.05 1.28
CA LYS A 96 3.83 22.49 1.45
C LYS A 96 4.04 22.92 2.91
N LYS A 97 3.44 22.19 3.87
CA LYS A 97 3.60 22.49 5.31
C LYS A 97 5.04 22.33 5.78
N ARG A 98 5.79 21.38 5.23
CA ARG A 98 7.21 21.16 5.53
C ARG A 98 8.10 22.32 5.06
N LEU A 99 7.76 22.97 3.94
CA LEU A 99 8.51 24.11 3.40
C LEU A 99 8.16 25.45 4.07
N GLU A 100 6.98 25.55 4.68
CA GLU A 100 6.50 26.75 5.38
C GLU A 100 6.92 26.82 6.86
N GLY A 101 7.38 25.70 7.44
CA GLY A 101 7.88 25.61 8.81
C GLY A 101 9.41 25.66 8.89
#